data_AF-A0A376Y8P1-F1
#
_entry.id   AF-A0A376Y8P1-F1
#
_cell.length_a   1.000
_cell.length_b   1.000
_cell.length_c   1.000
_cell.angle_alpha   90.00
_cell.angle_beta   90.00
_cell.angle_gamma   90.00
#
_symmetry.space_group_name_H-M   'P 1'
#
loop_
_entity.id
_entity.type
_entity.pdbx_description
1 polymer ?
#
loop_
_entity_poly.entity_id
_entity_poly.type
_entity_poly.pdbx_seq_one_letter_code
_entity_poly.pdbx_strand_id
1 'polypeptide(L)'
;MNEQFTWLHIGLGSFHRAHQAWYLHRLQVMGDKRWSIAAGNIRNDAEHVVQALSAQKGRYVLETVSPEGVSEYEEITSIQKLIPWQADLQPLIAEGQIRRQK
;
A
#
# COMPACT_ATOMS: atom_id res chain seq x y z
N MET A 1 -5.62 5.05 23.75
CA MET A 1 -6.14 5.23 22.38
C MET A 1 -4.97 5.00 21.45
N ASN A 2 -5.00 3.95 20.63
CA ASN A 2 -3.94 3.75 19.63
C ASN A 2 -4.21 4.71 18.48
N GLU A 3 -3.38 5.75 18.38
CA GLU A 3 -3.45 6.68 17.27
C GLU A 3 -2.97 5.98 15.99
N GLN A 4 -3.82 5.96 14.96
CA GLN A 4 -3.52 5.38 13.65
C GLN A 4 -3.17 6.50 12.68
N PHE A 5 -2.04 6.35 11.99
CA PHE A 5 -1.49 7.23 10.98
C PHE A 5 -1.60 6.58 9.61
N THR A 6 -1.99 7.38 8.62
CA THR A 6 -2.09 6.94 7.23
C THR A 6 -1.03 7.64 6.39
N TRP A 7 -0.25 6.85 5.66
CA TRP A 7 0.59 7.33 4.56
C TRP A 7 -0.18 7.17 3.25
N LEU A 8 -0.58 8.29 2.64
CA LEU A 8 -1.09 8.29 1.27
C LEU A 8 0.09 8.16 0.28
N HIS A 9 0.19 7.01 -0.39
CA HIS A 9 1.14 6.78 -1.47
C HIS A 9 0.49 6.99 -2.83
N ILE A 10 1.10 7.82 -3.68
CA ILE A 10 0.64 8.11 -5.04
C ILE A 10 1.60 7.45 -6.03
N GLY A 11 1.12 6.46 -6.77
CA GLY A 11 1.92 5.64 -7.68
C GLY A 11 2.13 4.22 -7.15
N LEU A 12 1.09 3.38 -7.23
CA LEU A 12 1.07 1.97 -6.80
C LEU A 12 1.85 1.06 -7.77
N GLY A 13 3.13 1.34 -7.95
CA GLY A 13 4.05 0.57 -8.78
C GLY A 13 4.68 -0.62 -8.05
N SER A 14 5.38 -1.47 -8.80
CA SER A 14 6.10 -2.64 -8.25
C SER A 14 7.18 -2.24 -7.25
N PHE A 15 7.92 -1.15 -7.49
CA PHE A 15 8.96 -0.67 -6.58
C PHE A 15 8.40 -0.25 -5.21
N HIS A 16 7.27 0.48 -5.18
CA HIS A 16 6.62 0.84 -3.92
C HIS A 16 6.27 -0.41 -3.10
N ARG A 17 5.66 -1.41 -3.75
CA ARG A 17 5.28 -2.67 -3.10
C ARG A 17 6.49 -3.43 -2.57
N ALA A 18 7.53 -3.59 -3.40
CA ALA A 18 8.74 -4.31 -2.99
C ALA A 18 9.60 -3.59 -1.94
N HIS A 19 9.42 -2.28 -1.72
CA HIS A 19 10.32 -1.49 -0.89
C HIS A 19 9.61 -0.76 0.26
N GLN A 20 8.88 0.31 -0.04
CA GLN A 20 8.26 1.17 0.98
C GLN A 20 7.19 0.43 1.77
N ALA A 21 6.32 -0.30 1.08
CA ALA A 21 5.29 -1.12 1.70
C ALA A 21 5.91 -2.27 2.52
N TRP A 22 7.00 -2.87 2.04
CA TRP A 22 7.73 -3.91 2.79
C TRP A 22 8.27 -3.38 4.12
N TYR A 23 8.99 -2.25 4.14
CA TYR A 23 9.51 -1.68 5.39
C TYR A 23 8.40 -1.33 6.39
N LEU A 24 7.27 -0.79 5.93
CA LEU A 24 6.14 -0.52 6.83
C LEU A 24 5.52 -1.82 7.36
N HIS A 25 5.45 -2.87 6.54
CA HIS A 25 5.02 -4.20 6.98
C HIS A 25 5.96 -4.78 8.05
N ARG A 26 7.28 -4.61 7.91
CA ARG A 26 8.25 -5.04 8.94
C ARG A 26 8.01 -4.37 10.29
N LEU A 27 7.66 -3.08 10.31
CA LEU A 27 7.25 -2.40 11.54
C LEU A 27 5.99 -3.01 12.17
N GLN A 28 5.00 -3.35 11.36
CA GLN A 28 3.77 -4.00 11.82
C GLN A 28 4.03 -5.40 12.39
N VAL A 29 4.92 -6.18 11.76
CA VAL A 29 5.39 -7.49 12.26
C VAL A 29 6.11 -7.36 13.59
N MET A 30 6.89 -6.29 13.78
CA MET A 30 7.54 -5.95 15.05
C MET A 30 6.59 -5.39 16.12
N GLY A 31 5.29 -5.26 15.81
CA GLY A 31 4.25 -4.83 16.73
C GLY A 31 3.84 -3.36 16.63
N ASP A 32 4.55 -2.53 15.86
CA ASP A 32 4.14 -1.15 15.63
C ASP A 32 3.09 -1.08 14.50
N LYS A 33 1.83 -1.12 14.91
CA LYS A 33 0.68 -1.08 14.00
C LYS A 33 0.13 0.32 13.78
N ARG A 34 0.78 1.36 14.31
CA ARG A 34 0.28 2.73 14.24
C ARG A 34 0.23 3.27 12.82
N TRP A 35 1.00 2.73 11.88
CA TRP A 35 1.01 3.20 10.49
C TRP A 35 0.39 2.20 9.52
N SER A 36 -0.31 2.72 8.52
CA SER A 36 -0.76 1.97 7.34
C SER A 36 -0.68 2.82 6.07
N ILE A 37 -0.75 2.16 4.91
CA ILE A 37 -0.73 2.81 3.60
C ILE A 37 -2.14 2.85 3.00
N ALA A 38 -2.52 4.03 2.52
CA ALA A 38 -3.54 4.21 1.50
C ALA A 38 -2.84 4.44 0.16
N ALA A 39 -3.22 3.74 -0.91
CA ALA A 39 -2.52 3.82 -2.19
C ALA A 39 -3.48 4.02 -3.37
N GLY A 40 -3.10 4.90 -4.30
CA GLY A 40 -3.81 5.14 -5.56
C GLY A 40 -2.87 5.67 -6.65
N ASN A 41 -3.42 5.94 -7.83
CA ASN A 41 -2.67 6.40 -9.00
C ASN A 41 -3.27 7.68 -9.57
N ILE A 42 -2.46 8.52 -10.22
CA ILE A 42 -2.93 9.68 -10.99
C ILE A 42 -3.18 9.37 -12.48
N ARG A 43 -2.77 8.17 -12.92
CA ARG A 43 -2.96 7.63 -14.27
C ARG A 43 -3.78 6.34 -14.19
N ASN A 44 -4.50 6.02 -15.26
CA ASN A 44 -5.39 4.84 -15.34
C ASN A 44 -4.70 3.56 -15.84
N ASP A 45 -3.40 3.60 -16.12
CA ASP A 45 -2.64 2.49 -16.71
C ASP A 45 -2.39 1.32 -15.75
N ALA A 46 -2.54 1.52 -14.44
CA ALA A 46 -2.35 0.50 -13.41
C ALA A 46 -3.64 0.12 -12.66
N GLU A 47 -4.82 0.42 -13.20
CA GLU A 47 -6.10 0.20 -12.48
C GLU A 47 -6.37 -1.30 -12.20
N HIS A 48 -5.93 -2.19 -13.10
CA HIS A 48 -6.01 -3.64 -12.89
C HIS A 48 -5.30 -4.09 -11.60
N VAL A 49 -4.18 -3.44 -11.23
CA VAL A 49 -3.45 -3.72 -9.98
C VAL A 49 -4.26 -3.26 -8.78
N VAL A 50 -4.85 -2.06 -8.86
CA VAL A 50 -5.70 -1.52 -7.79
C VAL A 50 -6.89 -2.46 -7.54
N GLN A 51 -7.53 -2.94 -8.59
CA GLN A 51 -8.65 -3.88 -8.51
C GLN A 51 -8.25 -5.23 -7.89
N ALA A 52 -7.14 -5.83 -8.36
CA ALA A 52 -6.65 -7.10 -7.84
C ALA A 52 -6.30 -6.99 -6.34
N LEU A 53 -5.58 -5.95 -5.94
CA LEU A 53 -5.24 -5.71 -4.54
C LEU A 53 -6.47 -5.39 -3.71
N SER A 54 -7.45 -4.66 -4.24
CA SER A 54 -8.71 -4.38 -3.54
C SER A 54 -9.47 -5.68 -3.24
N ALA A 55 -9.56 -6.60 -4.20
CA ALA A 55 -10.15 -7.93 -3.99
C ALA A 55 -9.40 -8.74 -2.92
N GLN A 56 -8.09 -8.53 -2.81
CA GLN A 56 -7.22 -9.16 -1.81
C GLN A 56 -7.15 -8.38 -0.48
N LYS A 57 -7.94 -7.31 -0.30
CA LYS A 57 -7.89 -6.41 0.86
C LYS A 57 -6.49 -5.83 1.12
N GLY A 58 -5.81 -5.45 0.03
CA GLY A 58 -4.46 -4.88 0.01
C GLY A 58 -3.31 -5.85 0.26
N ARG A 59 -3.60 -7.13 0.50
CA ARG A 59 -2.57 -8.16 0.70
C ARG A 59 -2.01 -8.63 -0.63
N TYR A 60 -0.72 -8.95 -0.64
CA TYR A 60 -0.03 -9.58 -1.76
C TYR A 60 1.21 -10.32 -1.26
N VAL A 61 1.78 -11.17 -2.11
CA VAL A 61 3.04 -11.88 -1.81
C VAL A 61 4.20 -11.12 -2.45
N LEU A 62 5.24 -10.85 -1.67
CA LEU A 62 6.54 -10.44 -2.18
C LEU A 62 7.42 -11.68 -2.32
N GLU A 63 7.90 -11.93 -3.53
CA GLU A 63 8.95 -12.91 -3.79
C GLU A 63 10.30 -12.19 -3.82
N THR A 64 11.23 -12.67 -2.99
CA THR A 64 12.63 -12.23 -3.01
C THR A 64 13.48 -13.36 -3.57
N VAL A 65 14.21 -13.09 -4.66
CA VAL A 65 15.08 -14.07 -5.31
C VAL A 65 16.53 -13.65 -5.10
N SER A 66 17.34 -14.51 -4.48
CA SER A 66 18.78 -14.25 -4.28
C SER A 66 19.57 -14.45 -5.58
N PRO A 67 20.82 -13.93 -5.68
CA PRO A 67 21.69 -14.21 -6.81
C PRO A 67 21.96 -15.70 -7.07
N GLU A 68 21.86 -16.53 -6.03
CA GLU A 68 22.01 -17.99 -6.08
C GLU A 68 20.74 -18.72 -6.52
N GLY A 69 19.64 -17.99 -6.77
CA GLY A 69 18.36 -18.53 -7.23
C GLY A 69 17.46 -19.05 -6.12
N VAL A 70 17.70 -18.68 -4.85
CA VAL A 70 16.84 -19.04 -3.73
C VAL A 70 15.67 -18.06 -3.66
N SER A 71 14.43 -18.57 -3.69
CA SER A 71 13.20 -17.76 -3.52
C SER A 71 12.67 -17.82 -2.10
N GLU A 72 12.36 -16.66 -1.53
CA GLU A 72 11.61 -16.48 -0.28
C GLU A 72 10.29 -15.74 -0.57
N TYR A 73 9.24 -16.07 0.17
CA TYR A 73 7.90 -15.52 -0.03
C TYR A 73 7.37 -14.93 1.28
N GLU A 74 6.91 -13.68 1.25
CA GLU A 74 6.35 -12.99 2.41
C GLU A 74 4.99 -12.37 2.05
N GLU A 75 3.95 -12.58 2.87
CA GLU A 75 2.67 -11.89 2.72
C GLU A 75 2.78 -10.47 3.29
N ILE A 76 2.61 -9.47 2.42
CA ILE A 76 2.66 -8.06 2.79
C ILE A 76 1.25 -7.53 3.07
N THR A 77 1.10 -6.80 4.18
CA THR A 77 -0.20 -6.38 4.73
C THR A 77 -0.29 -4.88 5.03
N SER A 78 0.75 -4.12 4.72
CA SER A 78 0.88 -2.70 5.08
C SER A 78 -0.02 -1.77 4.27
N ILE A 79 -0.45 -2.19 3.07
CA ILE A 79 -1.44 -1.49 2.27
C ILE A 79 -2.84 -1.89 2.74
N GLN A 80 -3.57 -0.95 3.33
CA GLN A 80 -4.88 -1.21 3.96
C GLN A 80 -6.03 -0.48 3.27
N LYS A 81 -5.74 0.49 2.40
CA LYS A 81 -6.74 1.20 1.60
C LYS A 81 -6.27 1.36 0.16
N LEU A 82 -7.09 0.92 -0.78
CA LEU A 82 -6.85 1.07 -2.21
C LEU A 82 -7.84 2.11 -2.75
N ILE A 83 -7.32 3.05 -3.52
CA ILE A 83 -8.07 4.19 -4.05
C ILE A 83 -8.18 4.00 -5.56
N PRO A 84 -9.40 3.79 -6.10
CA PRO A 84 -9.60 3.63 -7.54
C PRO A 84 -9.26 4.93 -8.27
N TRP A 85 -8.70 4.81 -9.48
CA TRP A 85 -8.49 5.97 -10.32
C TRP A 85 -9.83 6.54 -10.81
N GLN A 86 -9.91 7.87 -10.84
CA GLN A 86 -10.97 8.61 -11.53
C GLN A 86 -10.32 9.79 -12.26
N ALA A 87 -10.88 10.20 -13.39
CA ALA A 87 -10.31 11.26 -14.24
C ALA A 87 -10.18 12.61 -13.52
N ASP A 88 -11.05 12.88 -12.55
CA ASP A 88 -11.05 14.09 -11.73
C ASP A 88 -10.22 13.96 -10.43
N LEU A 89 -9.63 12.78 -10.19
CA LEU A 89 -8.84 12.42 -9.01
C LEU A 89 -9.59 12.61 -7.67
N GLN A 90 -10.92 12.73 -7.68
CA GLN A 90 -11.70 13.00 -6.47
C GLN A 90 -11.44 12.00 -5.34
N PRO A 91 -11.31 10.67 -5.59
CA PRO A 91 -10.98 9.73 -4.52
C PRO A 91 -9.62 9.98 -3.84
N LEU A 92 -8.60 10.37 -4.61
CA LEU A 92 -7.27 10.68 -4.08
C LEU A 92 -7.27 11.99 -3.29
N ILE A 93 -7.93 13.02 -3.82
CA ILE A 93 -8.10 14.31 -3.15
C ILE A 93 -8.85 14.12 -1.84
N ALA A 94 -9.91 13.29 -1.86
CA ALA A 94 -10.71 12.97 -0.69
C ALA A 94 -9.90 12.29 0.41
N GLU A 95 -8.96 11.42 0.06
CA GLU A 95 -8.05 10.83 1.04
C GLU A 95 -7.07 11.86 1.61
N GLY A 96 -6.46 12.67 0.73
CA GLY A 96 -5.45 13.65 1.12
C GLY A 96 -5.97 14.78 2.01
N GLN A 97 -7.28 15.07 1.96
CA GLN A 97 -7.90 16.09 2.82
C GLN A 97 -8.26 15.61 4.24
N ILE A 98 -8.15 14.30 4.53
CA ILE A 98 -8.49 13.76 5.86
C ILE A 98 -7.56 14.39 6.89
N ARG A 99 -8.11 15.28 7.73
CA ARG A 99 -7.38 15.92 8.81
C ARG A 99 -7.29 14.98 10.01
N ARG A 100 -6.13 14.95 10.68
CA ARG A 100 -6.07 14.42 12.04
C ARG A 100 -7.01 15.24 12.92
N GLN A 101 -7.93 14.56 13.61
CA GLN A 101 -8.56 15.13 14.79
C GLN A 101 -7.45 15.23 15.84
N LYS A 102 -7.13 16.48 16.24
CA LYS A 102 -6.20 16.76 17.33
C LYS A 102 -6.82 16.43 18.67
#